data_AF-F9EMH7-F1
#
_entry.id   AF-F9EMH7-F1
#
_cell.length_a   1.000
_cell.length_b   1.000
_cell.length_c   1.000
_cell.angle_alpha   90.00
_cell.angle_beta   90.00
_cell.angle_gamma   90.00
#
_symmetry.space_group_name_H-M   'P 1'
#
loop_
_entity.id
_entity.type
_entity.pdbx_description
1 polymer ?
#
loop_
_entity_poly.entity_id
_entity_poly.type
_entity_poly.pdbx_seq_one_letter_code
_entity_poly.pdbx_strand_id
1 'polypeptide(L)'
;MKIKYILLFLIIFIFTACKKDTEEVIRAVKIQEINSMQDENFNIDFPAEISPTQKTVLAFKYAGKIKSINFESGDFVKKGQVIATMDDKDYKVNLEAFSKKYEAAKAVAQNAETQFARAEKLYKGEALAKKDYDNALMQKKCCYINF
;
A
#
# COMPACT_ATOMS: atom_id res chain seq x y z
N MET A 1 65.99 8.86 -103.00
CA MET A 1 65.20 7.75 -102.40
C MET A 1 64.78 7.97 -100.93
N LYS A 2 65.18 9.04 -100.21
CA LYS A 2 64.81 9.24 -98.79
C LYS A 2 63.39 9.80 -98.53
N ILE A 3 62.81 10.54 -99.49
CA ILE A 3 61.49 11.17 -99.34
C ILE A 3 60.32 10.16 -99.39
N LYS A 4 60.49 9.04 -100.11
CA LYS A 4 59.48 7.98 -100.26
C LYS A 4 59.28 7.19 -98.96
N TYR A 5 60.34 7.05 -98.15
CA TYR A 5 60.28 6.42 -96.84
C TYR A 5 59.63 7.32 -95.78
N ILE A 6 59.81 8.65 -95.86
CA ILE A 6 59.14 9.61 -94.96
C ILE A 6 57.62 9.63 -95.19
N LEU A 7 57.16 9.53 -96.44
CA LEU A 7 55.74 9.50 -96.78
C LEU A 7 55.08 8.16 -96.39
N LEU A 8 55.84 7.06 -96.41
CA LEU A 8 55.40 5.74 -95.94
C LEU A 8 55.27 5.69 -94.40
N PHE A 9 56.15 6.39 -93.68
CA PHE A 9 56.14 6.43 -92.21
C PHE A 9 54.98 7.29 -91.65
N LEU A 10 54.60 8.35 -92.37
CA LEU A 10 53.49 9.24 -91.97
C LEU A 10 52.11 8.57 -92.11
N ILE A 11 51.93 7.68 -93.09
CA ILE A 11 50.68 6.93 -93.31
C ILE A 11 50.44 5.84 -92.26
N ILE A 12 51.50 5.26 -91.71
CA ILE A 12 51.42 4.29 -90.61
C ILE A 12 50.97 4.95 -89.29
N PHE A 13 51.31 6.23 -89.08
CA PHE A 13 50.99 6.92 -87.83
C PHE A 13 49.50 7.28 -87.70
N ILE A 14 48.79 7.42 -88.83
CA ILE A 14 47.38 7.85 -88.86
C ILE A 14 46.40 6.70 -88.54
N PHE A 15 46.83 5.44 -88.67
CA PHE A 15 45.98 4.26 -88.42
C PHE A 15 45.95 3.79 -86.95
N THR A 16 46.59 4.50 -86.01
CA THR A 16 46.67 4.08 -84.60
C THR A 16 45.68 4.80 -83.66
N ALA A 17 44.66 5.48 -84.19
CA ALA A 17 43.59 6.06 -83.36
C ALA A 17 42.59 4.98 -82.93
N CYS A 18 42.97 4.17 -81.94
CA CYS A 18 42.16 3.09 -81.39
C CYS A 18 41.25 3.62 -80.26
N LYS A 19 39.95 3.49 -80.48
CA LYS A 19 38.85 3.78 -79.55
C LYS A 19 38.92 2.81 -78.36
N LYS A 20 38.89 3.31 -77.13
CA LYS A 20 38.74 2.46 -75.92
C LYS A 20 37.39 2.74 -75.28
N ASP A 21 36.57 1.70 -75.26
CA ASP A 21 35.29 1.64 -74.56
C ASP A 21 35.53 1.72 -73.04
N THR A 22 34.70 2.52 -72.38
CA THR A 22 34.74 2.74 -70.94
C THR A 22 34.02 1.58 -70.24
N GLU A 23 34.76 0.71 -69.57
CA GLU A 23 34.16 -0.25 -68.64
C GLU A 23 33.76 0.47 -67.35
N GLU A 24 32.47 0.39 -66.99
CA GLU A 24 31.99 0.87 -65.69
C GLU A 24 32.54 -0.02 -64.56
N VAL A 25 33.38 0.56 -63.73
CA VAL A 25 33.93 -0.10 -62.54
C VAL A 25 32.83 -0.19 -61.47
N ILE A 26 32.09 -1.30 -61.46
CA ILE A 26 31.24 -1.69 -60.33
C ILE A 26 32.16 -1.97 -59.12
N ARG A 27 32.12 -1.09 -58.12
CA ARG A 27 32.84 -1.31 -56.86
C ARG A 27 32.04 -2.28 -56.01
N ALA A 28 32.55 -3.51 -55.87
CA ALA A 28 31.97 -4.46 -54.92
C ALA A 28 32.19 -3.93 -53.50
N VAL A 29 31.09 -3.64 -52.80
CA VAL A 29 31.11 -3.29 -51.39
C VAL A 29 30.95 -4.56 -50.59
N LYS A 30 31.83 -4.81 -49.62
CA LYS A 30 31.71 -5.96 -48.73
C LYS A 30 30.53 -5.71 -47.79
N ILE A 31 29.43 -6.41 -48.04
CA ILE A 31 28.25 -6.41 -47.18
C ILE A 31 28.46 -7.52 -46.14
N GLN A 32 28.35 -7.17 -44.87
CA GLN A 32 28.33 -8.14 -43.78
C GLN A 32 27.00 -8.00 -43.06
N GLU A 33 26.20 -9.04 -43.11
CA GLU A 33 24.95 -9.09 -42.37
C GLU A 33 25.31 -9.23 -40.88
N ILE A 34 24.98 -8.20 -40.11
CA ILE A 34 25.13 -8.25 -38.66
C ILE A 34 23.99 -9.13 -38.17
N ASN A 35 24.24 -10.43 -38.11
CA ASN A 35 23.49 -11.27 -37.20
C ASN A 35 23.78 -10.67 -35.84
N SER A 36 22.78 -9.97 -35.27
CA SER A 36 22.80 -9.52 -33.88
C SER A 36 23.39 -10.67 -33.10
N MET A 37 24.54 -10.43 -32.48
CA MET A 37 25.10 -11.41 -31.58
C MET A 37 24.01 -11.62 -30.54
N GLN A 38 23.25 -12.70 -30.71
CA GLN A 38 22.64 -13.39 -29.61
C GLN A 38 23.85 -13.92 -28.85
N ASP A 39 24.52 -13.02 -28.14
CA ASP A 39 25.07 -13.39 -26.86
C ASP A 39 23.84 -13.96 -26.14
N GLU A 40 23.75 -15.29 -26.11
CA GLU A 40 22.75 -16.01 -25.33
C GLU A 40 22.83 -15.61 -23.84
N ASN A 41 23.84 -14.81 -23.47
CA ASN A 41 24.07 -14.15 -22.19
C ASN A 41 24.18 -12.62 -22.28
N PHE A 42 23.36 -11.93 -23.09
CA PHE A 42 23.24 -10.47 -23.01
C PHE A 42 22.51 -10.07 -21.71
N ASN A 43 23.24 -10.08 -20.60
CA ASN A 43 22.76 -9.61 -19.31
C ASN A 43 22.94 -8.09 -19.25
N ILE A 44 21.82 -7.37 -19.21
CA ILE A 44 21.81 -5.92 -19.01
C ILE A 44 21.58 -5.67 -17.52
N ASP A 45 22.61 -5.15 -16.84
CA ASP A 45 22.50 -4.76 -15.45
C ASP A 45 21.88 -3.36 -15.35
N PHE A 46 20.74 -3.26 -14.67
CA PHE A 46 20.11 -1.99 -14.33
C PHE A 46 20.25 -1.74 -12.82
N PRO A 47 20.65 -0.53 -12.40
CA PRO A 47 20.59 -0.18 -10.99
C PRO A 47 19.13 -0.19 -10.53
N ALA A 48 18.85 -0.93 -9.46
CA ALA A 48 17.52 -1.03 -8.86
C ALA A 48 17.61 -0.74 -7.37
N GLU A 49 16.65 0.04 -6.87
CA GLU A 49 16.47 0.28 -5.43
C GLU A 49 15.31 -0.59 -4.94
N ILE A 50 15.55 -1.37 -3.87
CA ILE A 50 14.53 -2.23 -3.28
C ILE A 50 13.92 -1.49 -2.08
N SER A 51 12.61 -1.22 -2.16
CA SER A 51 11.84 -0.65 -1.06
C SER A 51 10.87 -1.67 -0.46
N PRO A 52 10.59 -1.62 0.85
CA PRO A 52 9.62 -2.51 1.48
C PRO A 52 8.22 -2.29 0.89
N THR A 53 7.50 -3.37 0.59
CA THR A 53 6.13 -3.33 0.07
C THR A 53 5.17 -2.62 1.02
N GLN A 54 5.39 -2.74 2.33
CA GLN A 54 4.59 -2.09 3.37
C GLN A 54 5.51 -1.53 4.46
N LYS A 55 5.28 -0.27 4.83
CA LYS A 55 5.96 0.40 5.94
C LYS A 55 4.90 0.97 6.88
N THR A 56 4.99 0.64 8.16
CA THR A 56 4.07 1.14 9.18
C THR A 56 4.86 1.74 10.34
N VAL A 57 4.50 2.97 10.71
CA VAL A 57 5.01 3.59 11.93
C VAL A 57 4.15 3.11 13.09
N LEU A 58 4.79 2.47 14.07
CA LEU A 58 4.11 1.97 15.26
C LEU A 58 4.04 3.07 16.30
N ALA A 59 2.82 3.37 16.76
CA ALA A 59 2.55 4.31 17.83
C ALA A 59 1.47 3.74 18.74
N PHE A 60 1.48 4.16 20.01
CA PHE A 60 0.45 3.77 20.95
C PHE A 60 -0.85 4.54 20.66
N LYS A 61 -1.99 3.85 20.71
CA LYS A 61 -3.32 4.47 20.55
C LYS A 61 -3.67 5.43 21.69
N TYR A 62 -3.12 5.18 22.87
CA TYR A 62 -3.35 5.99 24.07
C TYR A 62 -2.02 6.52 24.60
N ALA A 63 -2.04 7.69 25.23
CA ALA A 63 -0.88 8.22 25.91
C ALA A 63 -0.69 7.49 27.26
N GLY A 64 0.54 7.12 27.58
CA GLY A 64 0.83 6.42 28.82
C GLY A 64 2.31 6.05 28.96
N LYS A 65 2.67 5.53 30.13
CA LYS A 65 4.04 5.07 30.41
C LYS A 65 4.25 3.68 29.84
N ILE A 66 5.42 3.42 29.26
CA ILE A 66 5.80 2.08 28.82
C ILE A 66 6.28 1.29 30.04
N LYS A 67 5.71 0.10 30.25
CA LYS A 67 6.09 -0.84 31.29
C LYS A 67 7.24 -1.74 30.86
N SER A 68 7.22 -2.22 29.62
CA SER A 68 8.29 -3.04 29.05
C SER A 68 8.36 -2.93 27.53
N ILE A 69 9.55 -3.14 26.99
CA ILE A 69 9.85 -3.30 25.56
C ILE A 69 10.45 -4.69 25.41
N ASN A 70 9.89 -5.49 24.51
CA ASN A 70 10.17 -6.93 24.36
C ASN A 70 10.76 -7.25 22.97
N PHE A 71 11.47 -6.31 22.36
CA PHE A 71 12.15 -6.50 21.08
C PHE A 71 13.43 -5.69 21.03
N GLU A 72 14.38 -6.14 20.22
CA GLU A 72 15.62 -5.44 19.90
C GLU A 72 15.59 -4.88 18.47
N SER A 73 16.45 -3.89 18.21
CA SER A 73 16.51 -3.28 16.89
C SER A 73 17.02 -4.28 15.85
N GLY A 74 16.19 -4.58 14.85
CA GLY A 74 16.49 -5.56 13.81
C GLY A 74 15.74 -6.88 13.96
N ASP A 75 14.99 -7.08 15.03
CA ASP A 75 14.21 -8.30 15.25
C ASP A 75 13.05 -8.47 14.25
N PHE A 76 12.84 -9.72 13.84
CA PHE A 76 11.67 -10.11 13.07
C PHE A 76 10.45 -10.28 14.00
N VAL A 77 9.42 -9.47 13.77
CA VAL A 77 8.17 -9.51 14.55
C VAL A 77 7.00 -10.01 13.71
N LYS A 78 6.13 -10.82 14.30
CA LYS A 78 4.92 -11.32 13.65
C LYS A 78 3.71 -10.45 14.00
N LYS A 79 2.71 -10.43 13.12
CA LYS A 79 1.43 -9.76 13.39
C LYS A 79 0.80 -10.32 14.68
N GLY A 80 0.46 -9.43 15.61
CA GLY A 80 -0.12 -9.79 16.91
C GLY A 80 0.89 -10.06 18.03
N GLN A 81 2.19 -10.04 17.75
CA GLN A 81 3.22 -10.16 18.77
C GLN A 81 3.27 -8.89 19.64
N VAL A 82 3.35 -9.08 20.95
CA VAL A 82 3.47 -7.97 21.92
C VAL A 82 4.92 -7.49 21.98
N ILE A 83 5.20 -6.40 21.29
CA ILE A 83 6.53 -5.77 21.25
C ILE A 83 6.77 -4.80 22.40
N ALA A 84 5.72 -4.24 22.99
CA ALA A 84 5.82 -3.35 24.14
C ALA A 84 4.50 -3.40 24.92
N THR A 85 4.59 -3.21 26.23
CA THR A 85 3.43 -3.18 27.13
C THR A 85 3.38 -1.84 27.84
N MET A 86 2.20 -1.22 27.88
CA MET A 86 1.95 0.02 28.62
C MET A 86 1.63 -0.29 30.09
N ASP A 87 1.95 0.63 31.00
CA ASP A 87 1.47 0.56 32.38
C ASP A 87 -0.05 0.75 32.42
N ASP A 88 -0.76 -0.25 32.94
CA ASP A 88 -2.22 -0.35 32.91
C ASP A 88 -2.87 -0.05 34.26
N LYS A 89 -2.11 0.37 35.28
CA LYS A 89 -2.64 0.57 36.64
C LYS A 89 -3.79 1.57 36.69
N ASP A 90 -3.59 2.77 36.14
CA ASP A 90 -4.61 3.82 36.14
C ASP A 90 -5.82 3.43 35.27
N TYR A 91 -5.57 2.70 34.18
CA TYR A 91 -6.63 2.16 33.33
C TYR A 91 -7.48 1.11 34.05
N LYS A 92 -6.86 0.21 34.82
CA LYS A 92 -7.57 -0.79 35.63
C LYS A 92 -8.43 -0.14 36.70
N VAL A 93 -7.90 0.85 37.41
CA VAL A 93 -8.66 1.60 38.43
C VAL A 93 -9.86 2.31 37.80
N ASN A 94 -9.67 2.96 36.65
CA ASN A 94 -10.76 3.62 35.94
C ASN A 94 -11.79 2.60 35.43
N LEU A 95 -11.35 1.49 34.85
CA LEU A 95 -12.23 0.41 34.39
C LEU A 95 -13.07 -0.15 35.54
N GLU A 96 -12.45 -0.38 36.69
CA GLU A 96 -13.17 -0.82 37.89
C GLU A 96 -14.18 0.23 38.34
N ALA A 97 -13.81 1.51 38.40
CA ALA A 97 -14.71 2.59 38.78
C ALA A 97 -15.92 2.69 37.82
N PHE A 98 -15.71 2.59 36.51
CA PHE A 98 -16.79 2.57 35.52
C PHE A 98 -17.65 1.31 35.63
N SER A 99 -17.05 0.14 35.88
CA SER A 99 -17.79 -1.09 36.12
C SER A 99 -18.69 -0.97 37.36
N LYS A 100 -18.20 -0.39 38.46
CA LYS A 100 -19.02 -0.13 39.65
C LYS A 100 -20.14 0.86 39.39
N LYS A 101 -19.89 1.93 38.60
CA LYS A 101 -20.94 2.87 38.18
C LYS A 101 -22.01 2.19 37.32
N TYR A 102 -21.60 1.32 36.41
CA TYR A 102 -22.50 0.52 35.58
C TYR A 102 -23.38 -0.40 36.45
N GLU A 103 -22.78 -1.15 37.38
CA GLU A 103 -23.52 -2.03 38.30
C GLU A 103 -24.49 -1.25 39.19
N ALA A 104 -24.08 -0.07 39.69
CA ALA A 104 -24.97 0.80 40.45
C ALA A 104 -26.16 1.30 39.60
N ALA A 105 -25.91 1.77 38.37
CA ALA A 105 -26.96 2.21 37.46
C ALA A 105 -27.92 1.07 37.10
N LYS A 106 -27.39 -0.13 36.89
CA LYS A 106 -28.18 -1.35 36.63
C LYS A 106 -29.05 -1.71 37.83
N ALA A 107 -28.53 -1.66 39.05
CA ALA A 107 -29.31 -1.89 40.26
C ALA A 107 -30.44 -0.85 40.43
N VAL A 108 -30.17 0.41 40.12
CA VAL A 108 -31.18 1.48 40.11
C VAL A 108 -32.28 1.20 39.08
N ALA A 109 -31.91 0.79 37.86
CA ALA A 109 -32.86 0.43 36.81
C ALA A 109 -33.74 -0.78 37.20
N GLN A 110 -33.14 -1.83 37.77
CA GLN A 110 -33.87 -3.00 38.27
C GLN A 110 -34.85 -2.65 39.40
N ASN A 111 -34.43 -1.77 40.31
CA ASN A 111 -35.30 -1.26 41.37
C ASN A 111 -36.46 -0.45 40.80
N ALA A 112 -36.21 0.45 39.84
CA ALA A 112 -37.25 1.24 39.17
C ALA A 112 -38.25 0.34 38.42
N GLU A 113 -37.76 -0.72 37.77
CA GLU A 113 -38.61 -1.71 37.09
C GLU A 113 -39.49 -2.48 38.08
N THR A 114 -38.92 -2.91 39.21
CA THR A 114 -39.67 -3.60 40.27
C THR A 114 -40.73 -2.69 40.89
N GLN A 115 -40.41 -1.40 41.13
CA GLN A 115 -41.35 -0.42 41.63
C GLN A 115 -42.48 -0.15 40.64
N PHE A 116 -42.16 -0.01 39.35
CA PHE A 116 -43.16 0.14 38.30
C PHE A 116 -44.08 -1.08 38.23
N ALA A 117 -43.54 -2.30 38.28
CA ALA A 117 -44.34 -3.53 38.26
C ALA A 117 -45.31 -3.63 39.45
N ARG A 118 -44.91 -3.14 40.63
CA ARG A 118 -45.80 -3.03 41.81
C ARG A 118 -46.87 -1.97 41.60
N ALA A 119 -46.49 -0.79 41.12
CA ALA A 119 -47.41 0.30 40.84
C ALA A 119 -48.47 -0.09 39.79
N GLU A 120 -48.06 -0.82 38.74
CA GLU A 120 -48.96 -1.33 37.71
C GLU A 120 -50.00 -2.30 38.27
N LYS A 121 -49.59 -3.22 39.16
CA LYS A 121 -50.53 -4.16 39.82
C LYS A 121 -51.55 -3.42 40.69
N LEU A 122 -51.12 -2.43 41.46
CA LEU A 122 -52.00 -1.66 42.34
C LEU A 122 -52.94 -0.74 41.55
N TYR A 123 -52.46 -0.16 40.45
CA TYR A 123 -53.29 0.67 39.56
C TYR A 123 -54.39 -0.15 38.88
N LYS A 124 -54.08 -1.37 38.41
CA LYS A 124 -55.08 -2.31 37.85
C LYS A 124 -56.12 -2.75 38.89
N GLY A 125 -55.73 -2.80 40.16
CA GLY A 125 -56.64 -3.08 41.27
C GLY A 125 -57.36 -1.83 41.83
N GLU A 126 -57.33 -0.71 41.11
CA GLU A 126 -57.92 0.59 41.51
C GLU A 126 -57.45 1.14 42.87
N ALA A 127 -56.34 0.61 43.40
CA ALA A 127 -55.79 0.94 44.70
C ALA A 127 -54.68 2.02 44.65
N LEU A 128 -54.40 2.59 43.47
CA LEU A 128 -53.34 3.58 43.25
C LEU A 128 -53.82 4.72 42.35
N ALA A 129 -53.47 5.97 42.69
CA ALA A 129 -53.80 7.13 41.87
C ALA A 129 -53.00 7.16 40.56
N LYS A 130 -53.61 7.65 39.47
CA LYS A 130 -52.96 7.78 38.15
C LYS A 130 -51.66 8.58 38.20
N LYS A 131 -51.60 9.65 39.01
CA LYS A 131 -50.39 10.46 39.22
C LYS A 131 -49.19 9.61 39.68
N ASP A 132 -49.42 8.67 40.60
CA ASP A 132 -48.35 7.87 41.18
C ASP A 132 -47.91 6.74 40.25
N TYR A 133 -48.83 6.22 39.43
CA TYR A 133 -48.50 5.34 38.31
C TYR A 133 -47.62 6.04 37.27
N ASP A 134 -47.99 7.26 36.85
CA ASP A 134 -47.24 8.04 35.87
C ASP A 134 -45.84 8.42 36.39
N ASN A 135 -45.71 8.69 37.69
CA ASN A 135 -44.42 8.91 38.35
C ASN A 135 -43.52 7.67 38.30
N ALA A 136 -44.07 6.48 38.58
CA ALA A 136 -43.32 5.22 38.50
C ALA A 136 -42.90 4.90 37.05
N LEU A 137 -43.77 5.20 36.07
CA LEU A 137 -43.46 5.05 34.65
C LEU A 137 -42.35 6.00 34.20
N MET A 138 -42.41 7.26 34.64
CA MET A 138 -41.37 8.26 34.38
C MET A 138 -40.04 7.81 34.97
N GLN A 139 -40.03 7.35 36.22
CA GLN A 139 -38.83 6.86 36.89
C GLN A 139 -38.18 5.69 36.14
N LYS A 140 -38.99 4.72 35.67
CA LYS A 140 -38.49 3.64 34.80
C LYS A 140 -37.83 4.22 33.55
N LYS A 141 -38.52 5.08 32.81
CA LYS A 141 -38.01 5.67 31.56
C LYS A 141 -36.70 6.44 31.75
N CYS A 142 -36.58 7.26 32.80
CA CYS A 142 -35.36 8.02 33.10
C CYS A 142 -34.13 7.12 33.32
N CYS A 143 -34.32 5.92 33.88
CA CYS A 143 -33.23 4.98 34.11
C CYS A 143 -32.72 4.31 32.82
N TYR A 144 -33.58 4.15 31.80
CA TYR A 144 -33.19 3.55 30.50
C TYR A 144 -32.60 4.57 29.51
N ILE A 145 -32.89 5.86 29.66
CA ILE A 145 -32.37 6.91 28.76
C ILE A 145 -30.89 7.27 29.07
N ASN A 146 -30.40 6.94 30.27
CA ASN A 146 -29.00 7.16 30.68
C ASN A 146 -28.04 6.04 30.23
N PHE A 147 -28.46 5.18 29.30
CA PHE A 147 -27.63 4.15 28.66
C PHE A 147 -27.36 4.51 27.20
#